data_AF-A0A2V8Z2A2-F1
#
_entry.id   AF-A0A2V8Z2A2-F1
#
_cell.length_a   1.000
_cell.length_b   1.000
_cell.length_c   1.000
_cell.angle_alpha   90.00
_cell.angle_beta   90.00
_cell.angle_gamma   90.00
#
_symmetry.space_group_name_H-M   'P 1'
#
loop_
_entity.id
_entity.type
_entity.pdbx_description
1 polymer ?
#
loop_
_entity_poly.entity_id
_entity_poly.type
_entity_poly.pdbx_seq_one_letter_code
_entity_poly.pdbx_strand_id
1 'polypeptide(L)'
;MCLYVFLENPQRATSKFREGRGLPLALAILVSGCASGGTPEPKPIVQPPSITTQPTNQVVAAGQAATFTASASGTPPLNYQWSKNGTAIPGATGTSYTTPPAVAGDDGSTFTMTVTNAINSAMTMPATLKVLPAPPPQPGDLRFQQVDAPSTINGYVFGGLHTNISGGMSWFFDNAVGTPLSLGDICGLSGSPFDCSWFFDQFGLPANLSGLNIGYVSSGSFSNLDSDVGNIDSGHAVITSIDLHPEDDTYAISYMAAVQSTGFALTRGTVAPSALQAVATQEGALSHVITAVSFNAGNVTYFSYAWESDTSTIYEAQVATATFSTLGTAATNLGQAGYIITALGGNGTDGFVLVGTRVQGNTAPRPVLVATAGNPQQQQIFTQGYAIVGYIFQSSAGVSATTFIGEK
;
A
#
# COMPACT_ATOMS: atom_id res chain seq x y z
N MET A 1 24.16 -0.63 59.62
CA MET A 1 24.30 0.82 59.84
C MET A 1 24.92 1.03 61.21
N CYS A 2 26.23 1.23 61.24
CA CYS A 2 26.96 2.03 62.22
C CYS A 2 28.38 2.13 61.66
N LEU A 3 28.59 3.21 60.93
CA LEU A 3 29.88 3.66 60.44
C LEU A 3 30.29 4.76 61.42
N TYR A 4 31.41 4.57 62.11
CA TYR A 4 32.19 5.67 62.68
C TYR A 4 33.65 5.38 62.36
N VAL A 5 34.24 6.27 61.57
CA VAL A 5 35.65 6.36 61.23
C VAL A 5 36.19 7.58 61.97
N PHE A 6 37.42 7.45 62.50
CA PHE A 6 38.48 8.46 62.76
C PHE A 6 39.37 7.85 63.87
N LEU A 7 40.70 7.72 63.81
CA LEU A 7 41.77 8.59 63.31
C LEU A 7 43.07 7.81 63.03
N GLU A 8 43.89 8.44 62.17
CA GLU A 8 45.36 8.57 62.20
C GLU A 8 46.30 7.36 62.01
N ASN A 9 47.06 7.47 60.92
CA ASN A 9 48.40 6.94 60.70
C ASN A 9 49.35 8.16 60.86
N PRO A 10 50.57 8.09 61.43
CA PRO A 10 51.69 7.48 60.69
C PRO A 10 52.85 6.94 61.56
N GLN A 11 53.59 5.93 61.07
CA GLN A 11 55.07 5.90 61.06
C GLN A 11 55.51 4.70 60.19
N ARG A 12 56.08 4.93 59.00
CA ARG A 12 57.49 5.21 58.67
C ARG A 12 58.38 3.96 58.70
N ALA A 13 58.83 3.58 57.51
CA ALA A 13 59.60 2.38 57.21
C ALA A 13 61.12 2.56 57.37
N THR A 14 61.78 1.40 57.40
CA THR A 14 63.20 1.10 57.09
C THR A 14 64.24 1.24 58.21
N SER A 15 64.87 0.12 58.59
CA SER A 15 66.30 -0.13 58.28
C SER A 15 66.83 -1.50 58.76
N LYS A 16 67.57 -2.15 57.85
CA LYS A 16 68.87 -2.86 57.96
C LYS A 16 69.10 -4.05 58.91
N PHE A 17 69.42 -5.19 58.27
CA PHE A 17 70.63 -6.04 58.41
C PHE A 17 71.04 -6.57 59.80
N ARG A 18 71.08 -7.90 59.98
CA ARG A 18 72.31 -8.77 60.00
C ARG A 18 71.99 -10.19 60.51
N GLU A 19 72.61 -11.19 59.88
CA GLU A 19 72.54 -12.63 60.22
C GLU A 19 73.22 -12.98 61.57
N GLY A 20 72.74 -14.05 62.23
CA GLY A 20 73.45 -14.67 63.35
C GLY A 20 72.70 -15.78 64.13
N ARG A 21 72.80 -17.02 63.62
CA ARG A 21 72.83 -18.34 64.31
C ARG A 21 71.97 -18.60 65.59
N GLY A 22 70.92 -19.43 65.42
CA GLY A 22 70.78 -20.77 66.01
C GLY A 22 70.33 -20.96 67.48
N LEU A 23 69.11 -21.51 67.67
CA LEU A 23 68.76 -22.63 68.58
C LEU A 23 67.30 -23.09 68.26
N PRO A 24 66.94 -24.38 68.42
CA PRO A 24 65.71 -24.93 67.83
C PRO A 24 64.49 -24.72 68.73
N LEU A 25 63.36 -24.31 68.14
CA LEU A 25 62.07 -24.22 68.82
C LEU A 25 61.04 -25.04 68.05
N ALA A 26 60.63 -26.18 68.62
CA ALA A 26 59.54 -26.98 68.08
C ALA A 26 58.22 -26.24 68.34
N LEU A 27 57.69 -25.61 67.28
CA LEU A 27 56.43 -24.89 67.29
C LEU A 27 55.29 -25.83 66.89
N ALA A 28 54.46 -26.24 67.86
CA ALA A 28 53.21 -26.92 67.59
C ALA A 28 52.17 -25.89 67.09
N ILE A 29 51.95 -25.86 65.78
CA ILE A 29 50.91 -25.03 65.15
C ILE A 29 49.58 -25.78 65.25
N LEU A 30 48.71 -25.34 66.15
CA LEU A 30 47.27 -25.64 66.10
C LEU A 30 46.67 -24.80 64.96
N VAL A 31 46.35 -25.44 63.84
CA VAL A 31 45.51 -24.83 62.80
C VAL A 31 44.08 -24.80 63.31
N SER A 32 43.70 -23.72 64.00
CA SER A 32 42.29 -23.39 64.19
C SER A 32 41.74 -22.87 62.87
N GLY A 33 41.22 -23.79 62.06
CA GLY A 33 40.39 -23.45 60.91
C GLY A 33 39.15 -22.70 61.38
N CYS A 34 39.21 -21.37 61.39
CA CYS A 34 38.02 -20.54 61.48
C CYS A 34 37.33 -20.63 60.11
N ALA A 35 36.42 -21.58 59.97
CA ALA A 35 35.40 -21.50 58.95
C ALA A 35 34.54 -20.28 59.29
N SER A 36 34.85 -19.13 58.68
CA SER A 36 33.91 -18.03 58.60
C SER A 36 32.72 -18.55 57.81
N GLY A 37 31.69 -19.03 58.52
CA GLY A 37 30.39 -19.31 57.93
C GLY A 37 29.92 -18.02 57.30
N GLY A 38 30.16 -17.86 55.99
CA GLY A 38 29.50 -16.84 55.20
C GLY A 38 28.02 -17.08 55.40
N THR A 39 27.34 -16.11 56.01
CA THR A 39 25.87 -16.09 56.02
C THR A 39 25.43 -16.31 54.58
N PRO A 40 24.58 -17.30 54.27
CA PRO A 40 24.10 -17.46 52.91
C PRO A 40 23.50 -16.13 52.47
N GLU A 41 24.08 -15.54 51.43
CA GLU A 41 23.54 -14.34 50.79
C GLU A 41 22.06 -14.64 50.45
N PRO A 42 21.10 -13.77 50.81
CA PRO A 42 19.70 -14.03 50.49
C PRO A 42 19.57 -14.19 48.99
N LYS A 43 19.17 -15.38 48.53
CA LYS A 43 18.87 -15.62 47.12
C LYS A 43 17.89 -14.54 46.64
N PRO A 44 18.18 -13.80 45.55
CA PRO A 44 17.29 -12.76 45.07
C PRO A 44 15.87 -13.31 44.88
N ILE A 45 14.88 -12.60 45.42
CA ILE A 45 13.47 -12.98 45.23
C ILE A 45 13.11 -12.67 43.79
N VAL A 46 12.96 -13.73 42.98
CA VAL A 46 12.50 -13.62 41.60
C VAL A 46 10.96 -13.66 41.62
N GLN A 47 10.33 -12.58 41.16
CA GLN A 47 8.89 -12.42 41.08
C GLN A 47 8.39 -12.96 39.72
N PRO A 48 7.36 -13.82 39.69
CA PRO A 48 6.74 -14.27 38.44
C PRO A 48 6.13 -13.09 37.66
N PRO A 49 6.00 -13.15 36.32
CA PRO A 49 5.34 -12.11 35.57
C PRO A 49 3.86 -12.02 35.99
N SER A 50 3.36 -10.79 36.06
CA SER A 50 1.97 -10.48 36.32
C SER A 50 1.53 -9.38 35.36
N ILE A 51 0.40 -9.58 34.70
CA ILE A 51 -0.17 -8.60 33.76
C ILE A 51 -0.73 -7.43 34.57
N THR A 52 -0.19 -6.23 34.33
CA THR A 52 -0.63 -4.99 34.98
C THR A 52 -1.61 -4.21 34.10
N THR A 53 -1.60 -4.46 32.79
CA THR A 53 -2.53 -3.81 31.84
C THR A 53 -2.91 -4.81 30.75
N GLN A 54 -4.21 -5.04 30.61
CA GLN A 54 -4.78 -5.88 29.57
C GLN A 54 -4.89 -5.10 28.25
N PRO A 55 -4.74 -5.76 27.10
CA PRO A 55 -5.08 -5.16 25.82
C PRO A 55 -6.59 -4.94 25.73
N THR A 56 -7.00 -3.87 25.05
CA THR A 56 -8.39 -3.56 24.79
C THR A 56 -8.78 -3.95 23.37
N ASN A 57 -10.04 -4.30 23.17
CA ASN A 57 -10.60 -4.57 21.85
C ASN A 57 -10.40 -3.36 20.93
N GLN A 58 -10.11 -3.61 19.66
CA GLN A 58 -9.89 -2.59 18.65
C GLN A 58 -10.99 -2.65 17.60
N VAL A 59 -11.41 -1.48 17.12
CA VAL A 59 -12.33 -1.34 15.99
C VAL A 59 -11.63 -0.48 14.95
N VAL A 60 -11.37 -1.04 13.77
CA VAL A 60 -10.71 -0.34 12.66
C VAL A 60 -11.48 -0.58 11.36
N ALA A 61 -11.40 0.35 10.42
CA ALA A 61 -11.89 0.09 9.07
C ALA A 61 -10.94 -0.87 8.34
N ALA A 62 -11.45 -1.58 7.32
CA ALA A 62 -10.62 -2.35 6.41
C ALA A 62 -9.48 -1.47 5.84
N GLY A 63 -8.28 -2.04 5.81
CA GLY A 63 -7.00 -1.44 5.42
C GLY A 63 -6.33 -0.56 6.48
N GLN A 64 -6.98 -0.29 7.63
CA GLN A 64 -6.31 0.40 8.74
C GLN A 64 -5.59 -0.62 9.65
N ALA A 65 -4.47 -0.21 10.24
CA ALA A 65 -3.75 -1.01 11.22
C ALA A 65 -4.35 -0.81 12.62
N ALA A 66 -4.41 -1.88 13.41
CA ALA A 66 -4.81 -1.83 14.81
C ALA A 66 -3.57 -1.97 15.71
N THR A 67 -3.51 -1.23 16.81
CA THR A 67 -2.44 -1.37 17.81
C THR A 67 -3.00 -1.93 19.10
N PHE A 68 -2.42 -3.05 19.55
CA PHE A 68 -2.70 -3.67 20.84
C PHE A 68 -1.54 -3.39 21.78
N THR A 69 -1.84 -2.96 23.00
CA THR A 69 -0.84 -2.66 24.03
C THR A 69 -1.15 -3.41 25.31
N ALA A 70 -0.15 -3.99 25.93
CA ALA A 70 -0.28 -4.62 27.23
C ALA A 70 0.99 -4.39 28.05
N SER A 71 0.89 -4.53 29.37
CA SER A 71 2.02 -4.32 30.27
C SER A 71 2.05 -5.37 31.36
N ALA A 72 3.26 -5.70 31.79
CA ALA A 72 3.48 -6.69 32.83
C ALA A 72 4.63 -6.26 33.75
N SER A 73 4.53 -6.67 35.00
CA SER A 73 5.58 -6.55 36.02
C SER A 73 6.15 -7.92 36.36
N GLY A 74 7.38 -7.98 36.86
CA GLY A 74 8.03 -9.21 37.31
C GLY A 74 9.55 -9.03 37.32
N THR A 75 10.30 -10.01 37.82
CA THR A 75 11.75 -9.93 37.80
C THR A 75 12.25 -10.14 36.36
N PRO A 76 13.05 -9.21 35.79
CA PRO A 76 13.64 -9.35 34.46
C PRO A 76 14.62 -10.53 34.35
N PRO A 77 14.94 -11.02 33.13
CA PRO A 77 14.39 -10.55 31.85
C PRO A 77 12.95 -11.02 31.64
N LEU A 78 12.09 -10.09 31.19
CA LEU A 78 10.74 -10.39 30.72
C LEU A 78 10.76 -10.54 29.20
N ASN A 79 10.27 -11.67 28.70
CA ASN A 79 10.15 -11.94 27.27
C ASN A 79 8.68 -11.87 26.89
N TYR A 80 8.35 -11.06 25.90
CA TYR A 80 6.98 -10.90 25.41
C TYR A 80 6.83 -11.63 24.08
N GLN A 81 5.63 -12.16 23.84
CA GLN A 81 5.26 -12.74 22.56
C GLN A 81 3.77 -12.52 22.32
N TRP A 82 3.44 -11.85 21.22
CA TRP A 82 2.06 -11.74 20.77
C TRP A 82 1.63 -12.93 19.92
N SER A 83 0.35 -13.30 20.03
CA SER A 83 -0.27 -14.35 19.25
C SER A 83 -1.59 -13.84 18.64
N LYS A 84 -1.87 -14.26 17.40
CA LYS A 84 -3.16 -14.07 16.71
C LYS A 84 -3.89 -15.41 16.65
N ASN A 85 -5.10 -15.48 17.18
CA ASN A 85 -5.92 -16.70 17.22
C ASN A 85 -5.15 -17.91 17.82
N GLY A 86 -4.32 -17.66 18.82
CA GLY A 86 -3.49 -18.67 19.48
C GLY A 86 -2.14 -18.97 18.78
N THR A 87 -1.94 -18.51 17.56
CA THR A 87 -0.68 -18.70 16.82
C THR A 87 0.27 -17.54 17.05
N ALA A 88 1.52 -17.82 17.43
CA ALA A 88 2.54 -16.81 17.68
C ALA A 88 2.83 -15.98 16.42
N ILE A 89 2.96 -14.67 16.58
CA ILE A 89 3.30 -13.73 15.51
C ILE A 89 4.83 -13.55 15.52
N PRO A 90 5.56 -13.98 14.47
CA PRO A 90 7.01 -13.87 14.45
C PRO A 90 7.49 -12.42 14.67
N GLY A 91 8.45 -12.23 15.58
CA GLY A 91 9.06 -10.93 15.86
C GLY A 91 8.25 -9.99 16.76
N ALA A 92 6.98 -10.29 17.07
CA ALA A 92 6.13 -9.46 17.92
C ALA A 92 6.46 -9.63 19.42
N THR A 93 7.59 -9.05 19.84
CA THR A 93 8.20 -9.24 21.16
C THR A 93 8.20 -7.98 22.05
N GLY A 94 7.46 -6.94 21.64
CA GLY A 94 7.28 -5.71 22.40
C GLY A 94 6.04 -5.73 23.30
N THR A 95 5.91 -4.71 24.15
CA THR A 95 4.70 -4.43 24.94
C THR A 95 3.54 -3.91 24.08
N SER A 96 3.82 -3.55 22.84
CA SER A 96 2.83 -3.19 21.82
C SER A 96 3.01 -4.03 20.57
N TYR A 97 1.91 -4.36 19.91
CA TYR A 97 1.89 -4.97 18.59
C TYR A 97 0.92 -4.19 17.69
N THR A 98 1.41 -3.77 16.53
CA THR A 98 0.61 -3.13 15.49
C THR A 98 0.41 -4.15 14.37
N THR A 99 -0.85 -4.42 14.00
CA THR A 99 -1.18 -5.34 12.91
C THR A 99 -0.72 -4.76 11.57
N PRO A 100 -0.52 -5.59 10.54
CA PRO A 100 -0.67 -5.13 9.16
C PRO A 100 -2.04 -4.49 8.91
N PRO A 101 -2.23 -3.75 7.81
CA PRO A 101 -3.56 -3.30 7.35
C PRO A 101 -4.60 -4.41 7.45
N ALA A 102 -5.68 -4.17 8.20
CA ALA A 102 -6.69 -5.19 8.48
C ALA A 102 -7.49 -5.53 7.21
N VAL A 103 -7.63 -6.81 6.88
CA VAL A 103 -8.53 -7.24 5.80
C VAL A 103 -9.85 -7.76 6.36
N ALA A 104 -10.88 -7.90 5.53
CA ALA A 104 -12.19 -8.41 5.98
C ALA A 104 -12.09 -9.77 6.70
N GLY A 105 -11.15 -10.64 6.28
CA GLY A 105 -10.88 -11.93 6.92
C GLY A 105 -10.25 -11.85 8.31
N ASP A 106 -9.82 -10.66 8.75
CA ASP A 106 -9.29 -10.45 10.10
C ASP A 106 -10.38 -10.18 11.13
N ASP A 107 -11.63 -9.92 10.69
CA ASP A 107 -12.75 -9.65 11.60
C ASP A 107 -12.96 -10.79 12.60
N GLY A 108 -13.03 -10.45 13.88
CA GLY A 108 -13.16 -11.41 14.98
C GLY A 108 -11.84 -12.06 15.41
N SER A 109 -10.70 -11.72 14.79
CA SER A 109 -9.39 -12.20 15.26
C SER A 109 -9.13 -11.78 16.70
N THR A 110 -8.50 -12.67 17.47
CA THR A 110 -8.13 -12.46 18.87
C THR A 110 -6.63 -12.29 19.02
N PHE A 111 -6.22 -11.33 19.85
CA PHE A 111 -4.83 -11.03 20.14
C PHE A 111 -4.55 -11.22 21.62
N THR A 112 -3.54 -12.03 21.92
CA THR A 112 -3.05 -12.27 23.29
C THR A 112 -1.56 -12.03 23.37
N MET A 113 -1.09 -11.56 24.52
CA MET A 113 0.33 -11.45 24.83
C MET A 113 0.67 -12.43 25.94
N THR A 114 1.74 -13.21 25.73
CA THR A 114 2.35 -14.03 26.78
C THR A 114 3.64 -13.38 27.23
N VAL A 115 3.81 -13.24 28.55
CA VAL A 115 5.04 -12.73 29.17
C VAL A 115 5.67 -13.86 29.97
N THR A 116 6.94 -14.14 29.70
CA THR A 116 7.67 -15.24 30.33
C THR A 116 8.94 -14.72 30.99
N ASN A 117 9.23 -15.22 32.19
CA ASN A 117 10.54 -15.09 32.82
C ASN A 117 11.09 -16.46 33.25
N ALA A 118 12.18 -16.47 34.03
CA ALA A 118 12.83 -17.70 34.47
C ALA A 118 11.97 -18.62 35.37
N ILE A 119 10.83 -18.15 35.88
CA ILE A 119 9.95 -18.91 36.79
C ILE A 119 8.70 -19.42 36.08
N ASN A 120 7.91 -18.54 35.48
CA ASN A 120 6.68 -18.92 34.80
C ASN A 120 6.33 -17.94 33.68
N SER A 121 5.14 -18.13 33.11
CA SER A 121 4.50 -17.20 32.19
C SER A 121 3.17 -16.69 32.72
N ALA A 122 2.80 -15.51 32.26
CA ALA A 122 1.46 -14.93 32.41
C ALA A 122 0.93 -14.56 31.03
N MET A 123 -0.37 -14.75 30.80
CA MET A 123 -1.03 -14.45 29.54
C MET A 123 -2.12 -13.39 29.77
N THR A 124 -2.28 -12.48 28.80
CA THR A 124 -3.37 -11.51 28.82
C THR A 124 -4.72 -12.17 28.52
N MET A 125 -5.81 -11.47 28.85
CA MET A 125 -7.11 -11.77 28.25
C MET A 125 -7.04 -11.48 26.73
N PRO A 126 -7.83 -12.19 25.91
CA PRO A 126 -7.88 -11.93 24.48
C PRO A 126 -8.56 -10.59 24.21
N ALA A 127 -7.91 -9.75 23.40
CA ALA A 127 -8.54 -8.58 22.78
C ALA A 127 -9.00 -8.94 21.36
N THR A 128 -10.22 -8.57 21.00
CA THR A 128 -10.76 -8.82 19.66
C THR A 128 -10.50 -7.65 18.72
N LEU A 129 -10.29 -7.96 17.44
CA LEU A 129 -10.29 -7.01 16.34
C LEU A 129 -11.65 -7.03 15.64
N LYS A 130 -12.35 -5.90 15.63
CA LYS A 130 -13.50 -5.67 14.76
C LYS A 130 -13.04 -4.91 13.54
N VAL A 131 -13.26 -5.49 12.35
CA VAL A 131 -13.00 -4.82 11.08
C VAL A 131 -14.33 -4.31 10.55
N LEU A 132 -14.47 -2.98 10.51
CA LEU A 132 -15.59 -2.34 9.83
C LEU A 132 -15.35 -2.40 8.32
N PRO A 133 -16.42 -2.52 7.51
CA PRO A 133 -16.32 -2.23 6.09
C PRO A 133 -15.67 -0.86 5.90
N ALA A 134 -14.91 -0.68 4.81
CA ALA A 134 -14.50 0.66 4.41
C ALA A 134 -15.77 1.54 4.34
N PRO A 135 -15.71 2.81 4.79
CA PRO A 135 -16.81 3.74 4.60
C PRO A 135 -17.26 3.69 3.14
N PRO A 136 -18.57 3.63 2.87
CA PRO A 136 -19.03 3.68 1.50
C PRO A 136 -18.49 4.95 0.84
N PRO A 137 -18.18 4.89 -0.46
CA PRO A 137 -17.80 6.08 -1.21
C PRO A 137 -18.80 7.20 -0.98
N GLN A 138 -18.32 8.39 -0.65
CA GLN A 138 -19.17 9.57 -0.50
C GLN A 138 -19.56 10.10 -1.88
N PRO A 139 -20.69 10.85 -2.01
CA PRO A 139 -21.06 11.53 -3.26
C PRO A 139 -19.94 12.48 -3.71
N GLY A 140 -19.05 12.01 -4.60
CA GLY A 140 -17.80 12.74 -4.91
C GLY A 140 -16.57 11.86 -5.09
N ASP A 141 -16.53 10.71 -4.41
CA ASP A 141 -15.35 9.84 -4.39
C ASP A 141 -15.08 9.18 -5.75
N LEU A 142 -16.12 8.86 -6.54
CA LEU A 142 -16.02 7.92 -7.67
C LEU A 142 -16.46 8.49 -9.02
N ARG A 143 -16.62 9.82 -9.13
CA ARG A 143 -17.32 10.47 -10.25
C ARG A 143 -16.76 10.18 -11.65
N PHE A 144 -15.52 9.70 -11.73
CA PHE A 144 -14.79 9.51 -12.98
C PHE A 144 -14.30 8.08 -13.19
N GLN A 145 -14.69 7.12 -12.34
CA GLN A 145 -14.32 5.72 -12.50
C GLN A 145 -15.51 4.79 -12.36
N GLN A 146 -15.38 3.60 -12.97
CA GLN A 146 -16.32 2.47 -12.94
C GLN A 146 -16.71 1.99 -11.53
N VAL A 147 -16.07 2.52 -10.48
CA VAL A 147 -16.13 2.05 -9.09
C VAL A 147 -17.53 2.24 -8.45
N ASP A 148 -18.39 3.13 -9.01
CA ASP A 148 -19.79 3.32 -8.55
C ASP A 148 -20.77 2.30 -9.14
N ALA A 149 -20.33 1.48 -10.11
CA ALA A 149 -21.10 0.34 -10.57
C ALA A 149 -21.16 -0.68 -9.42
N PRO A 150 -22.34 -1.24 -9.05
CA PRO A 150 -22.44 -2.25 -8.00
C PRO A 150 -21.33 -3.30 -8.17
N SER A 151 -20.77 -3.84 -7.08
CA SER A 151 -19.65 -4.81 -7.11
C SER A 151 -19.88 -6.04 -8.00
N THR A 152 -21.10 -6.21 -8.54
CA THR A 152 -21.49 -7.16 -9.57
C THR A 152 -21.10 -6.76 -11.01
N ILE A 153 -20.59 -5.56 -11.24
CA ILE A 153 -20.18 -5.01 -12.56
C ILE A 153 -18.67 -4.88 -12.68
N ASN A 154 -17.99 -4.60 -11.57
CA ASN A 154 -16.54 -4.48 -11.50
C ASN A 154 -15.91 -5.87 -11.39
N GLY A 155 -15.97 -6.61 -12.49
CA GLY A 155 -15.43 -7.95 -12.59
C GLY A 155 -15.70 -8.53 -13.98
N TYR A 156 -14.80 -9.38 -14.43
CA TYR A 156 -14.99 -10.23 -15.59
C TYR A 156 -16.19 -11.16 -15.34
N VAL A 157 -17.38 -10.71 -15.71
CA VAL A 157 -18.54 -11.58 -15.84
C VAL A 157 -18.31 -12.42 -17.10
N PHE A 158 -18.39 -13.76 -16.98
CA PHE A 158 -18.29 -14.66 -18.13
C PHE A 158 -19.22 -14.16 -19.27
N GLY A 159 -18.63 -13.73 -20.40
CA GLY A 159 -19.36 -13.19 -21.55
C GLY A 159 -18.89 -11.82 -22.06
N GLY A 160 -17.89 -11.19 -21.44
CA GLY A 160 -17.26 -9.96 -21.95
C GLY A 160 -16.43 -10.16 -23.23
N LEU A 161 -16.23 -9.08 -23.98
CA LEU A 161 -15.37 -9.06 -25.17
C LEU A 161 -13.93 -8.75 -24.73
N HIS A 162 -13.01 -9.66 -25.04
CA HIS A 162 -11.57 -9.42 -24.98
C HIS A 162 -11.04 -9.20 -26.40
N THR A 163 -10.51 -8.02 -26.67
CA THR A 163 -10.03 -7.68 -28.01
C THR A 163 -8.93 -6.63 -27.97
N ASN A 164 -8.52 -6.17 -29.14
CA ASN A 164 -7.53 -5.14 -29.31
C ASN A 164 -8.00 -4.07 -30.30
N ILE A 165 -7.33 -2.93 -30.25
CA ILE A 165 -7.45 -1.85 -31.21
C ILE A 165 -6.06 -1.55 -31.78
N SER A 166 -5.98 -1.43 -33.10
CA SER A 166 -4.74 -1.09 -33.84
C SER A 166 -4.94 0.23 -34.56
N GLY A 167 -3.84 0.92 -34.92
CA GLY A 167 -3.88 2.26 -35.49
C GLY A 167 -4.96 2.49 -36.56
N GLY A 168 -5.86 3.45 -36.28
CA GLY A 168 -6.95 3.84 -37.18
C GLY A 168 -8.28 3.11 -36.97
N MET A 169 -8.40 2.32 -35.90
CA MET A 169 -9.65 1.64 -35.53
C MET A 169 -10.42 2.40 -34.46
N SER A 170 -11.74 2.14 -34.37
CA SER A 170 -12.62 2.65 -33.33
C SER A 170 -13.68 1.61 -32.96
N TRP A 171 -13.99 1.52 -31.67
CA TRP A 171 -15.06 0.70 -31.10
C TRP A 171 -15.93 1.54 -30.16
N PHE A 172 -17.24 1.29 -30.19
CA PHE A 172 -18.19 1.92 -29.28
C PHE A 172 -19.21 0.89 -28.81
N PHE A 173 -19.47 0.84 -27.52
CA PHE A 173 -20.35 -0.14 -26.89
C PHE A 173 -21.40 0.56 -26.03
N ASP A 174 -22.66 0.35 -26.38
CA ASP A 174 -23.80 0.84 -25.60
C ASP A 174 -24.01 0.01 -24.33
N ASN A 175 -24.39 0.67 -23.23
CA ASN A 175 -24.71 0.03 -21.95
C ASN A 175 -23.60 -0.93 -21.51
N ALA A 176 -22.38 -0.41 -21.47
CA ALA A 176 -21.16 -1.17 -21.27
C ALA A 176 -20.17 -0.42 -20.38
N VAL A 177 -19.32 -1.19 -19.73
CA VAL A 177 -18.11 -0.74 -19.04
C VAL A 177 -16.91 -1.53 -19.57
N GLY A 178 -15.69 -1.19 -19.15
CA GLY A 178 -14.51 -1.88 -19.61
C GLY A 178 -13.23 -1.37 -18.99
N THR A 179 -12.11 -1.95 -19.40
CA THR A 179 -10.81 -1.63 -18.83
C THR A 179 -10.21 -0.37 -19.45
N PRO A 180 -9.22 0.24 -18.78
CA PRO A 180 -8.23 1.06 -19.47
C PRO A 180 -7.58 0.30 -20.62
N LEU A 181 -6.90 1.04 -21.49
CA LEU A 181 -6.06 0.47 -22.53
C LEU A 181 -4.90 -0.30 -21.89
N SER A 182 -4.46 -1.38 -22.53
CA SER A 182 -3.19 -1.99 -22.16
C SER A 182 -2.04 -1.03 -22.43
N LEU A 183 -1.18 -0.82 -21.44
CA LEU A 183 0.00 0.04 -21.52
C LEU A 183 1.29 -0.79 -21.44
N GLY A 184 2.44 -0.21 -21.74
CA GLY A 184 3.72 -0.91 -21.68
C GLY A 184 4.35 -1.15 -23.05
N ASP A 185 4.86 -2.37 -23.28
CA ASP A 185 5.58 -2.74 -24.50
C ASP A 185 4.62 -3.20 -25.61
N ILE A 186 3.67 -2.34 -25.94
CA ILE A 186 2.53 -2.62 -26.82
C ILE A 186 2.76 -2.27 -28.30
N CYS A 187 3.80 -1.46 -28.56
CA CYS A 187 4.25 -1.07 -29.88
C CYS A 187 5.49 -1.89 -30.26
N GLY A 188 5.56 -2.30 -31.53
CA GLY A 188 6.75 -2.93 -32.10
C GLY A 188 7.93 -1.96 -32.25
N LEU A 189 9.10 -2.47 -32.67
CA LEU A 189 10.32 -1.67 -32.87
C LEU A 189 10.41 -1.01 -34.26
N SER A 190 9.33 -1.02 -35.03
CA SER A 190 9.31 -0.65 -36.45
C SER A 190 9.11 0.84 -36.70
N GLY A 191 8.68 1.62 -35.70
CA GLY A 191 8.33 3.04 -35.90
C GLY A 191 7.01 3.21 -36.66
N SER A 192 6.14 2.19 -36.67
CA SER A 192 4.94 2.13 -37.51
C SER A 192 3.67 2.04 -36.66
N PRO A 193 2.63 2.83 -37.00
CA PRO A 193 1.40 2.90 -36.22
C PRO A 193 0.63 1.57 -36.17
N PHE A 194 0.85 0.69 -37.15
CA PHE A 194 0.16 -0.59 -37.27
C PHE A 194 0.81 -1.71 -36.45
N ASP A 195 1.99 -1.46 -35.88
CA ASP A 195 2.67 -2.40 -34.99
C ASP A 195 2.32 -2.13 -33.51
N CYS A 196 1.52 -1.09 -33.25
CA CYS A 196 0.91 -0.83 -31.96
C CYS A 196 -0.47 -1.51 -31.88
N SER A 197 -0.69 -2.21 -30.77
CA SER A 197 -1.96 -2.87 -30.49
C SER A 197 -2.29 -2.77 -29.01
N TRP A 198 -3.34 -2.02 -28.68
CA TRP A 198 -3.84 -1.87 -27.32
C TRP A 198 -4.95 -2.88 -27.06
N PHE A 199 -4.77 -3.71 -26.06
CA PHE A 199 -5.80 -4.63 -25.59
C PHE A 199 -6.73 -3.95 -24.60
N PHE A 200 -7.99 -4.36 -24.62
CA PHE A 200 -8.97 -3.96 -23.63
C PHE A 200 -9.99 -5.08 -23.42
N ASP A 201 -10.66 -5.03 -22.28
CA ASP A 201 -11.84 -5.86 -22.01
C ASP A 201 -13.09 -4.97 -21.91
N GLN A 202 -14.19 -5.46 -22.46
CA GLN A 202 -15.50 -4.82 -22.37
C GLN A 202 -16.50 -5.77 -21.72
N PHE A 203 -17.35 -5.20 -20.85
CA PHE A 203 -18.39 -5.91 -20.11
C PHE A 203 -19.74 -5.22 -20.31
N GLY A 204 -20.77 -6.00 -20.61
CA GLY A 204 -22.13 -5.47 -20.68
C GLY A 204 -22.66 -5.12 -19.28
N LEU A 205 -23.43 -4.04 -19.17
CA LEU A 205 -24.15 -3.73 -17.95
C LEU A 205 -25.23 -4.79 -17.66
N PRO A 206 -25.56 -5.04 -16.39
CA PRO A 206 -26.74 -5.83 -16.01
C PRO A 206 -28.01 -5.25 -16.64
N ALA A 207 -28.98 -6.11 -16.96
CA ALA A 207 -30.20 -5.72 -17.68
C ALA A 207 -31.03 -4.60 -17.02
N ASN A 208 -30.84 -4.35 -15.72
CA ASN A 208 -31.51 -3.29 -14.97
C ASN A 208 -30.74 -1.96 -14.93
N LEU A 209 -29.59 -1.87 -15.61
CA LEU A 209 -28.74 -0.68 -15.66
C LEU A 209 -28.52 -0.28 -17.13
N SER A 210 -28.56 1.02 -17.37
CA SER A 210 -28.39 1.61 -18.69
C SER A 210 -27.86 3.03 -18.58
N GLY A 211 -27.41 3.60 -19.69
CA GLY A 211 -27.03 5.01 -19.77
C GLY A 211 -25.54 5.29 -19.58
N LEU A 212 -24.71 4.25 -19.58
CA LEU A 212 -23.26 4.35 -19.56
C LEU A 212 -22.68 3.53 -20.70
N ASN A 213 -21.85 4.16 -21.51
CA ASN A 213 -21.25 3.61 -22.71
C ASN A 213 -19.73 3.71 -22.60
N ILE A 214 -19.02 2.86 -23.34
CA ILE A 214 -17.55 2.90 -23.41
C ILE A 214 -17.10 2.92 -24.87
N GLY A 215 -16.10 3.75 -25.16
CA GLY A 215 -15.47 3.86 -26.47
C GLY A 215 -13.97 3.67 -26.39
N TYR A 216 -13.42 3.11 -27.47
CA TYR A 216 -11.99 2.94 -27.69
C TYR A 216 -11.67 3.46 -29.09
N VAL A 217 -10.75 4.41 -29.19
CA VAL A 217 -10.37 5.04 -30.46
C VAL A 217 -8.86 4.96 -30.58
N SER A 218 -8.37 4.70 -31.79
CA SER A 218 -6.96 4.81 -32.12
C SER A 218 -6.80 5.47 -33.48
N SER A 219 -5.68 6.14 -33.69
CA SER A 219 -5.36 6.78 -34.96
C SER A 219 -3.99 6.34 -35.43
N GLY A 220 -3.85 6.03 -36.72
CA GLY A 220 -2.54 5.84 -37.35
C GLY A 220 -1.91 7.15 -37.85
N SER A 221 -2.35 8.28 -37.32
CA SER A 221 -1.74 9.60 -37.53
C SER A 221 -1.92 10.44 -36.27
N PHE A 222 -0.81 10.86 -35.67
CA PHE A 222 -0.79 11.59 -34.41
C PHE A 222 -1.40 12.99 -34.55
N SER A 223 -1.35 13.58 -35.75
CA SER A 223 -1.94 14.90 -36.02
C SER A 223 -3.47 14.96 -35.86
N ASN A 224 -4.15 13.81 -35.82
CA ASN A 224 -5.60 13.76 -35.58
C ASN A 224 -5.97 13.95 -34.11
N LEU A 225 -4.99 13.91 -33.18
CA LEU A 225 -5.24 13.84 -31.74
C LEU A 225 -6.20 14.93 -31.24
N ASP A 226 -5.96 16.19 -31.62
CA ASP A 226 -6.78 17.31 -31.14
C ASP A 226 -8.21 17.24 -31.71
N SER A 227 -8.37 16.79 -32.95
CA SER A 227 -9.70 16.61 -33.57
C SER A 227 -10.46 15.47 -32.91
N ASP A 228 -9.80 14.34 -32.65
CA ASP A 228 -10.44 13.17 -32.04
C ASP A 228 -10.79 13.44 -30.58
N VAL A 229 -9.90 14.09 -29.82
CA VAL A 229 -10.21 14.57 -28.46
C VAL A 229 -11.40 15.53 -28.49
N GLY A 230 -11.44 16.47 -29.43
CA GLY A 230 -12.58 17.40 -29.57
C GLY A 230 -13.90 16.70 -29.94
N ASN A 231 -13.86 15.58 -30.67
CA ASN A 231 -15.04 14.77 -30.96
C ASN A 231 -15.52 13.98 -29.73
N ILE A 232 -14.59 13.56 -28.86
CA ILE A 232 -14.89 12.84 -27.62
C ILE A 232 -15.37 13.79 -26.52
N ASP A 233 -14.78 14.99 -26.42
CA ASP A 233 -15.10 16.01 -25.41
C ASP A 233 -16.44 16.70 -25.67
N SER A 234 -17.51 15.91 -25.54
CA SER A 234 -18.88 16.27 -25.86
C SER A 234 -19.67 16.83 -24.66
N GLY A 235 -18.98 17.12 -23.55
CA GLY A 235 -19.59 17.56 -22.30
C GLY A 235 -20.47 16.50 -21.63
N HIS A 236 -20.29 15.22 -21.97
CA HIS A 236 -20.91 14.06 -21.29
C HIS A 236 -20.02 12.80 -21.38
N ALA A 237 -18.76 12.97 -21.75
CA ALA A 237 -17.78 11.91 -21.83
C ALA A 237 -16.51 12.29 -21.08
N VAL A 238 -15.79 11.28 -20.60
CA VAL A 238 -14.55 11.40 -19.83
C VAL A 238 -13.56 10.43 -20.43
N ILE A 239 -12.41 10.94 -20.86
CA ILE A 239 -11.27 10.11 -21.25
C ILE A 239 -10.68 9.46 -20.00
N THR A 240 -10.62 8.13 -19.98
CA THR A 240 -10.22 7.32 -18.81
C THR A 240 -8.87 6.64 -18.98
N SER A 241 -8.36 6.57 -20.21
CA SER A 241 -7.01 6.09 -20.51
C SER A 241 -6.55 6.73 -21.81
N ILE A 242 -5.27 7.03 -21.89
CA ILE A 242 -4.64 7.51 -23.11
C ILE A 242 -3.23 6.97 -23.20
N ASP A 243 -2.81 6.64 -24.42
CA ASP A 243 -1.45 6.28 -24.71
C ASP A 243 -0.99 6.94 -25.99
N LEU A 244 0.04 7.76 -25.86
CA LEU A 244 0.54 8.64 -26.91
C LEU A 244 1.89 8.12 -27.39
N HIS A 245 1.99 7.82 -28.68
CA HIS A 245 3.21 7.37 -29.33
C HIS A 245 3.51 8.26 -30.55
N PRO A 246 3.88 9.54 -30.34
CA PRO A 246 4.21 10.46 -31.43
C PRO A 246 5.40 9.97 -32.28
N GLU A 247 6.31 9.18 -31.70
CA GLU A 247 7.43 8.53 -32.39
C GLU A 247 6.98 7.45 -33.40
N ASP A 248 5.82 6.84 -33.17
CA ASP A 248 5.20 5.84 -34.05
C ASP A 248 4.01 6.42 -34.86
N ASP A 249 3.83 7.75 -34.81
CA ASP A 249 2.73 8.50 -35.44
C ASP A 249 1.33 7.98 -35.04
N THR A 250 1.14 7.58 -33.78
CA THR A 250 -0.08 6.89 -33.32
C THR A 250 -0.47 7.20 -31.88
N TYR A 251 -1.72 6.93 -31.55
CA TYR A 251 -2.23 6.96 -30.18
C TYR A 251 -3.47 6.09 -30.04
N ALA A 252 -3.82 5.79 -28.79
CA ALA A 252 -5.13 5.25 -28.44
C ALA A 252 -5.72 5.96 -27.22
N ILE A 253 -7.05 6.02 -27.20
CA ILE A 253 -7.87 6.65 -26.17
C ILE A 253 -8.98 5.66 -25.77
N SER A 254 -9.19 5.47 -24.47
CA SER A 254 -10.46 4.94 -23.95
C SER A 254 -11.24 6.04 -23.25
N TYR A 255 -12.55 6.02 -23.40
CA TYR A 255 -13.43 6.99 -22.75
C TYR A 255 -14.75 6.36 -22.36
N MET A 256 -15.37 6.92 -21.32
CA MET A 256 -16.72 6.58 -20.89
C MET A 256 -17.66 7.73 -21.23
N ALA A 257 -18.85 7.42 -21.72
CA ALA A 257 -19.85 8.41 -22.10
C ALA A 257 -21.19 8.10 -21.43
N ALA A 258 -21.81 9.10 -20.81
CA ALA A 258 -23.15 8.98 -20.25
C ALA A 258 -24.21 9.36 -21.30
N VAL A 259 -25.37 8.70 -21.26
CA VAL A 259 -26.51 9.03 -22.15
C VAL A 259 -27.26 10.29 -21.67
N GLN A 260 -27.09 10.66 -20.40
CA GLN A 260 -27.60 11.93 -19.84
C GLN A 260 -26.50 12.99 -19.84
N SER A 261 -26.86 14.26 -20.02
CA SER A 261 -25.90 15.37 -20.05
C SER A 261 -25.23 15.56 -18.70
N THR A 262 -23.91 15.39 -18.65
CA THR A 262 -23.11 15.61 -17.45
C THR A 262 -22.02 16.60 -17.81
N GLY A 263 -22.25 17.89 -17.55
CA GLY A 263 -21.35 19.00 -17.87
C GLY A 263 -19.94 18.74 -17.35
N PHE A 264 -19.11 18.14 -18.20
CA PHE A 264 -17.73 17.83 -17.94
C PHE A 264 -16.88 18.76 -18.77
N ALA A 265 -15.90 19.40 -18.14
CA ALA A 265 -14.98 20.30 -18.82
C ALA A 265 -13.57 19.70 -18.78
N LEU A 266 -13.01 19.45 -19.95
CA LEU A 266 -11.65 18.93 -20.11
C LEU A 266 -10.61 20.05 -19.99
N THR A 267 -9.56 19.78 -19.22
CA THR A 267 -8.28 20.49 -19.23
C THR A 267 -7.18 19.50 -19.63
N ARG A 268 -6.29 19.91 -20.54
CA ARG A 268 -5.13 19.12 -20.98
C ARG A 268 -3.86 19.91 -20.78
N GLY A 269 -2.78 19.22 -20.38
CA GLY A 269 -1.46 19.81 -20.32
C GLY A 269 -0.36 18.77 -20.49
N THR A 270 0.87 19.24 -20.71
CA THR A 270 2.07 18.42 -20.79
C THR A 270 3.14 19.01 -19.87
N VAL A 271 3.70 18.18 -19.00
CA VAL A 271 4.70 18.59 -18.00
C VAL A 271 5.79 17.54 -17.84
N ALA A 272 6.92 17.93 -17.26
CA ALA A 272 7.91 16.96 -16.80
C ALA A 272 7.32 16.09 -15.66
N PRO A 273 7.71 14.81 -15.51
CA PRO A 273 7.20 13.93 -14.45
C PRO A 273 7.30 14.51 -13.05
N SER A 274 8.40 15.23 -12.75
CA SER A 274 8.63 15.87 -11.45
C SER A 274 7.65 17.02 -11.14
N ALA A 275 7.03 17.61 -12.16
CA ALA A 275 6.07 18.70 -12.00
C ALA A 275 4.62 18.20 -11.88
N LEU A 276 4.34 16.94 -12.23
CA LEU A 276 2.97 16.41 -12.25
C LEU A 276 2.31 16.44 -10.87
N GLN A 277 3.05 16.23 -9.77
CA GLN A 277 2.48 16.33 -8.42
C GLN A 277 1.92 17.74 -8.14
N ALA A 278 2.62 18.80 -8.55
CA ALA A 278 2.17 20.17 -8.34
C ALA A 278 0.92 20.46 -9.17
N VAL A 279 0.90 20.01 -10.42
CA VAL A 279 -0.27 20.11 -11.31
C VAL A 279 -1.47 19.38 -10.72
N ALA A 280 -1.31 18.11 -10.32
CA ALA A 280 -2.39 17.31 -9.75
C ALA A 280 -2.97 17.95 -8.48
N THR A 281 -2.11 18.57 -7.66
CA THR A 281 -2.54 19.34 -6.47
C THR A 281 -3.36 20.57 -6.86
N GLN A 282 -2.96 21.28 -7.91
CA GLN A 282 -3.67 22.46 -8.41
C GLN A 282 -5.03 22.07 -9.03
N GLU A 283 -5.06 21.05 -9.88
CA GLU A 283 -6.31 20.53 -10.48
C GLU A 283 -7.29 20.10 -9.38
N GLY A 284 -6.81 19.36 -8.37
CA GLY A 284 -7.67 18.93 -7.25
C GLY A 284 -8.24 20.08 -6.43
N ALA A 285 -7.49 21.17 -6.25
CA ALA A 285 -7.98 22.39 -5.60
C ALA A 285 -9.04 23.14 -6.42
N LEU A 286 -9.11 22.89 -7.74
CA LEU A 286 -10.12 23.42 -8.65
C LEU A 286 -11.32 22.48 -8.83
N SER A 287 -11.43 21.43 -8.01
CA SER A 287 -12.45 20.37 -8.15
C SER A 287 -12.29 19.52 -9.43
N HIS A 288 -11.08 19.49 -10.01
CA HIS A 288 -10.78 18.65 -11.16
C HIS A 288 -10.10 17.34 -10.73
N VAL A 289 -10.27 16.30 -11.54
CA VAL A 289 -9.60 15.01 -11.36
C VAL A 289 -8.80 14.68 -12.62
N ILE A 290 -7.54 14.28 -12.46
CA ILE A 290 -6.76 13.75 -13.58
C ILE A 290 -7.20 12.31 -13.82
N THR A 291 -7.80 12.06 -14.99
CA THR A 291 -8.44 10.78 -15.35
C THR A 291 -7.65 9.98 -16.36
N ALA A 292 -6.69 10.60 -17.05
CA ALA A 292 -5.78 9.90 -17.94
C ALA A 292 -4.43 10.59 -18.00
N VAL A 293 -3.37 9.80 -18.10
CA VAL A 293 -1.99 10.28 -18.33
C VAL A 293 -1.33 9.38 -19.35
N SER A 294 -0.47 9.95 -20.20
CA SER A 294 0.51 9.20 -20.98
C SER A 294 1.90 9.73 -20.66
N PHE A 295 2.83 8.82 -20.34
CA PHE A 295 4.21 9.14 -20.03
C PHE A 295 5.12 8.61 -21.13
N ASN A 296 5.60 9.50 -21.98
CA ASN A 296 6.45 9.16 -23.13
C ASN A 296 7.51 10.24 -23.35
N ALA A 297 8.70 9.83 -23.76
CA ALA A 297 9.82 10.69 -24.12
C ALA A 297 10.16 11.71 -23.01
N GLY A 298 10.15 11.24 -21.76
CA GLY A 298 10.43 12.07 -20.59
C GLY A 298 9.37 13.12 -20.25
N ASN A 299 8.18 13.10 -20.87
CA ASN A 299 7.09 14.04 -20.63
C ASN A 299 5.79 13.32 -20.27
N VAL A 300 5.02 13.90 -19.35
CA VAL A 300 3.68 13.42 -19.00
C VAL A 300 2.65 14.36 -19.60
N THR A 301 1.83 13.85 -20.52
CA THR A 301 0.60 14.52 -20.96
C THR A 301 -0.54 14.03 -20.09
N TYR A 302 -1.29 14.94 -19.49
CA TYR A 302 -2.42 14.63 -18.60
C TYR A 302 -3.72 15.22 -19.15
N PHE A 303 -4.81 14.53 -18.84
CA PHE A 303 -6.19 14.95 -19.10
C PHE A 303 -6.90 15.01 -17.74
N SER A 304 -7.47 16.17 -17.44
CA SER A 304 -8.17 16.44 -16.19
C SER A 304 -9.58 16.92 -16.48
N TYR A 305 -10.56 16.43 -15.71
CA TYR A 305 -11.95 16.81 -15.88
C TYR A 305 -12.50 17.52 -14.65
N ALA A 306 -13.22 18.61 -14.90
CA ALA A 306 -14.11 19.25 -13.94
C ALA A 306 -15.53 18.70 -14.14
N TRP A 307 -16.31 18.59 -13.06
CA TRP A 307 -17.76 18.47 -13.17
C TRP A 307 -18.37 19.84 -12.93
N GLU A 308 -18.95 20.46 -13.96
CA GLU A 308 -19.43 21.85 -13.94
C GLU A 308 -20.45 22.13 -12.83
N SER A 309 -21.21 21.14 -12.39
CA SER A 309 -22.16 21.29 -11.28
C SER A 309 -21.53 21.15 -9.89
N ASP A 310 -20.25 20.78 -9.78
CA ASP A 310 -19.52 20.79 -8.53
C ASP A 310 -18.22 21.60 -8.62
N THR A 311 -18.25 22.74 -7.94
CA THR A 311 -17.13 23.69 -7.83
C THR A 311 -16.57 23.77 -6.42
N SER A 312 -16.98 22.84 -5.53
CA SER A 312 -16.75 22.92 -4.09
C SER A 312 -15.96 21.74 -3.52
N THR A 313 -15.98 20.58 -4.18
CA THR A 313 -15.20 19.43 -3.72
C THR A 313 -13.73 19.68 -3.93
N ILE A 314 -12.96 19.59 -2.85
CA ILE A 314 -11.49 19.63 -2.93
C ILE A 314 -10.99 18.20 -3.02
N TYR A 315 -10.22 17.91 -4.07
CA TYR A 315 -9.52 16.65 -4.22
C TYR A 315 -8.06 16.80 -3.78
N GLU A 316 -7.59 15.84 -2.98
CA GLU A 316 -6.18 15.64 -2.72
C GLU A 316 -5.65 14.64 -3.75
N ALA A 317 -4.52 14.95 -4.38
CA ALA A 317 -3.88 14.09 -5.36
C ALA A 317 -2.47 13.69 -4.93
N GLN A 318 -2.09 12.45 -5.22
CA GLN A 318 -0.76 11.91 -5.00
C GLN A 318 -0.28 11.23 -6.28
N VAL A 319 0.88 11.67 -6.76
CA VAL A 319 1.56 11.10 -7.94
C VAL A 319 2.63 10.12 -7.46
N ALA A 320 2.71 8.98 -8.14
CA ALA A 320 3.77 8.00 -7.95
C ALA A 320 4.39 7.62 -9.30
N THR A 321 5.71 7.74 -9.40
CA THR A 321 6.49 7.18 -10.52
C THR A 321 6.95 5.77 -10.18
N ALA A 322 6.93 4.86 -11.14
CA ALA A 322 7.30 3.47 -10.93
C ALA A 322 8.02 2.87 -12.15
N THR A 323 8.77 1.80 -11.94
CA THR A 323 9.12 0.86 -13.00
C THR A 323 8.10 -0.28 -13.01
N PHE A 324 8.18 -1.17 -14.00
CA PHE A 324 7.34 -2.37 -14.00
C PHE A 324 7.43 -3.18 -12.69
N SER A 325 8.64 -3.34 -12.13
CA SER A 325 8.84 -4.12 -10.90
C SER A 325 8.31 -3.42 -9.64
N THR A 326 8.22 -2.09 -9.62
CA THR A 326 7.72 -1.34 -8.46
C THR A 326 6.27 -0.89 -8.61
N LEU A 327 5.66 -1.09 -9.79
CA LEU A 327 4.32 -0.60 -10.11
C LEU A 327 3.27 -1.11 -9.13
N GLY A 328 3.30 -2.40 -8.81
CA GLY A 328 2.33 -2.96 -7.88
C GLY A 328 2.46 -2.44 -6.46
N THR A 329 3.69 -2.17 -6.01
CA THR A 329 3.93 -1.52 -4.71
C THR A 329 3.45 -0.06 -4.72
N ALA A 330 3.69 0.69 -5.81
CA ALA A 330 3.21 2.06 -5.94
C ALA A 330 1.67 2.14 -5.88
N ALA A 331 0.98 1.30 -6.65
CA ALA A 331 -0.48 1.18 -6.62
C ALA A 331 -1.01 0.80 -5.22
N THR A 332 -0.40 -0.20 -4.59
CA THR A 332 -0.77 -0.61 -3.23
C THR A 332 -0.58 0.52 -2.22
N ASN A 333 0.52 1.29 -2.30
CA ASN A 333 0.78 2.39 -1.38
C ASN A 333 -0.26 3.52 -1.54
N LEU A 334 -0.67 3.85 -2.77
CA LEU A 334 -1.73 4.82 -3.02
C LEU A 334 -3.06 4.35 -2.39
N GLY A 335 -3.44 3.10 -2.65
CA GLY A 335 -4.64 2.50 -2.06
C GLY A 335 -4.60 2.47 -0.53
N GLN A 336 -3.47 2.09 0.08
CA GLN A 336 -3.31 2.10 1.54
C GLN A 336 -3.42 3.51 2.15
N ALA A 337 -3.01 4.53 1.41
CA ALA A 337 -3.19 5.92 1.79
C ALA A 337 -4.61 6.46 1.47
N GLY A 338 -5.50 5.64 0.92
CA GLY A 338 -6.90 5.97 0.64
C GLY A 338 -7.13 6.73 -0.67
N TYR A 339 -6.13 6.77 -1.54
CA TYR A 339 -6.28 7.29 -2.89
C TYR A 339 -6.88 6.24 -3.82
N ILE A 340 -7.79 6.67 -4.68
CA ILE A 340 -8.32 5.94 -5.83
C ILE A 340 -7.37 6.18 -7.00
N ILE A 341 -6.89 5.15 -7.67
CA ILE A 341 -5.98 5.29 -8.82
C ILE A 341 -6.78 5.79 -10.02
N THR A 342 -6.81 7.11 -10.23
CA THR A 342 -7.65 7.75 -11.27
C THR A 342 -6.98 7.81 -12.63
N ALA A 343 -5.65 7.73 -12.71
CA ALA A 343 -4.92 7.66 -13.97
C ALA A 343 -3.67 6.81 -13.84
N LEU A 344 -3.34 6.08 -14.90
CA LEU A 344 -2.11 5.33 -15.05
C LEU A 344 -1.64 5.47 -16.50
N GLY A 345 -0.34 5.70 -16.70
CA GLY A 345 0.27 5.85 -18.02
C GLY A 345 1.75 5.48 -18.01
N GLY A 346 2.29 5.17 -19.18
CA GLY A 346 3.72 4.96 -19.38
C GLY A 346 4.07 3.61 -20.01
N ASN A 347 5.36 3.36 -20.12
CA ASN A 347 5.91 2.23 -20.87
C ASN A 347 7.16 1.63 -20.19
N GLY A 348 7.72 0.56 -20.77
CA GLY A 348 8.92 -0.09 -20.23
C GLY A 348 10.20 0.77 -20.28
N THR A 349 10.25 1.78 -21.15
CA THR A 349 11.41 2.65 -21.38
C THR A 349 11.43 3.87 -20.45
N ASP A 350 10.34 4.63 -20.42
CA ASP A 350 10.19 5.82 -19.58
C ASP A 350 9.84 5.48 -18.13
N GLY A 351 9.22 4.32 -17.92
CA GLY A 351 8.57 3.93 -16.68
C GLY A 351 7.09 4.30 -16.68
N PHE A 352 6.49 4.23 -15.51
CA PHE A 352 5.05 4.42 -15.31
C PHE A 352 4.79 5.56 -14.33
N VAL A 353 3.65 6.20 -14.49
CA VAL A 353 3.12 7.20 -13.57
C VAL A 353 1.70 6.80 -13.19
N LEU A 354 1.42 6.82 -11.89
CA LEU A 354 0.08 6.69 -11.33
C LEU A 354 -0.32 8.01 -10.69
N VAL A 355 -1.57 8.40 -10.87
CA VAL A 355 -2.20 9.50 -10.12
C VAL A 355 -3.28 8.88 -9.25
N GLY A 356 -3.11 9.00 -7.94
CA GLY A 356 -4.12 8.69 -6.95
C GLY A 356 -4.87 9.95 -6.55
N THR A 357 -6.21 9.90 -6.47
CA THR A 357 -7.05 11.03 -6.07
C THR A 357 -8.00 10.60 -4.95
N ARG A 358 -8.26 11.48 -3.99
CA ARG A 358 -9.27 11.27 -2.94
C ARG A 358 -9.95 12.58 -2.59
N VAL A 359 -11.20 12.54 -2.14
CA VAL A 359 -11.84 13.71 -1.54
C VAL A 359 -11.08 14.10 -0.28
N GLN A 360 -10.83 15.40 -0.08
CA GLN A 360 -10.12 15.90 1.09
C GLN A 360 -10.71 15.36 2.40
N GLY A 361 -9.85 14.79 3.24
CA GLY A 361 -10.24 14.17 4.51
C GLY A 361 -10.72 12.71 4.42
N ASN A 362 -10.94 12.17 3.20
CA ASN A 362 -11.21 10.76 3.03
C ASN A 362 -9.89 9.96 3.01
N THR A 363 -9.48 9.44 4.16
CA THR A 363 -8.25 8.65 4.31
C THR A 363 -8.52 7.15 4.45
N ALA A 364 -9.72 6.70 4.09
CA ALA A 364 -10.08 5.29 4.17
C ALA A 364 -9.29 4.49 3.13
N PRO A 365 -8.53 3.45 3.52
CA PRO A 365 -7.74 2.68 2.58
C PRO A 365 -8.61 1.95 1.56
N ARG A 366 -8.10 1.86 0.33
CA ARG A 366 -8.70 1.17 -0.80
C ARG A 366 -7.96 -0.15 -1.03
N PRO A 367 -8.64 -1.31 -1.00
CA PRO A 367 -8.03 -2.59 -1.35
C PRO A 367 -7.53 -2.57 -2.81
N VAL A 368 -6.23 -2.76 -2.98
CA VAL A 368 -5.59 -2.93 -4.28
C VAL A 368 -5.02 -4.33 -4.36
N LEU A 369 -5.31 -5.02 -5.46
CA LEU A 369 -4.71 -6.30 -5.82
C LEU A 369 -3.95 -6.16 -7.13
N VAL A 370 -2.77 -6.76 -7.17
CA VAL A 370 -1.95 -6.83 -8.38
C VAL A 370 -1.73 -8.29 -8.73
N ALA A 371 -2.00 -8.64 -9.98
CA ALA A 371 -1.90 -10.02 -10.43
C ALA A 371 -1.37 -10.11 -11.86
N THR A 372 -0.37 -10.96 -12.07
CA THR A 372 0.04 -11.37 -13.41
C THR A 372 -0.94 -12.40 -13.97
N ALA A 373 -1.21 -12.35 -15.26
CA ALA A 373 -2.06 -13.30 -15.97
C ALA A 373 -1.63 -14.75 -15.70
N GLY A 374 -2.61 -15.61 -15.45
CA GLY A 374 -2.41 -17.01 -15.06
C GLY A 374 -2.29 -17.26 -13.56
N ASN A 375 -2.10 -16.23 -12.72
CA ASN A 375 -2.08 -16.41 -11.26
C ASN A 375 -3.50 -16.47 -10.65
N PRO A 376 -3.71 -17.18 -9.53
CA PRO A 376 -5.00 -17.25 -8.84
C PRO A 376 -5.57 -15.88 -8.46
N GLN A 377 -4.72 -14.91 -8.13
CA GLN A 377 -5.11 -13.54 -7.80
C GLN A 377 -5.77 -12.82 -8.99
N GLN A 378 -5.46 -13.19 -10.23
CA GLN A 378 -6.14 -12.66 -11.41
C GLN A 378 -7.63 -12.97 -11.35
N GLN A 379 -7.99 -14.21 -10.99
CA GLN A 379 -9.38 -14.61 -10.82
C GLN A 379 -10.06 -13.84 -9.69
N GLN A 380 -9.33 -13.45 -8.65
CA GLN A 380 -9.87 -12.61 -7.58
C GLN A 380 -10.23 -11.21 -8.08
N ILE A 381 -9.32 -10.55 -8.82
CA ILE A 381 -9.59 -9.25 -9.46
C ILE A 381 -10.85 -9.37 -10.33
N PHE A 382 -10.92 -10.43 -11.13
CA PHE A 382 -11.96 -10.63 -12.13
C PHE A 382 -13.32 -11.04 -11.55
N THR A 383 -13.39 -11.68 -10.38
CA THR A 383 -14.68 -12.24 -9.89
C THR A 383 -15.14 -11.64 -8.57
N GLN A 384 -14.32 -10.84 -7.89
CA GLN A 384 -14.61 -10.38 -6.53
C GLN A 384 -14.84 -8.87 -6.42
N GLY A 385 -15.25 -8.22 -7.50
CA GLY A 385 -15.70 -6.82 -7.46
C GLY A 385 -14.58 -5.79 -7.59
N TYR A 386 -13.41 -6.14 -8.14
CA TYR A 386 -12.34 -5.18 -8.40
C TYR A 386 -12.53 -4.52 -9.77
N ALA A 387 -12.48 -3.19 -9.81
CA ALA A 387 -12.34 -2.44 -11.04
C ALA A 387 -10.89 -2.56 -11.52
N ILE A 388 -10.69 -2.89 -12.80
CA ILE A 388 -9.36 -2.95 -13.39
C ILE A 388 -8.95 -1.51 -13.70
N VAL A 389 -8.00 -0.97 -12.94
CA VAL A 389 -7.47 0.39 -13.08
C VAL A 389 -6.10 0.41 -13.77
N GLY A 390 -5.54 -0.77 -14.04
CA GLY A 390 -4.31 -0.92 -14.81
C GLY A 390 -4.28 -2.25 -15.56
N TYR A 391 -3.92 -2.18 -16.84
CA TYR A 391 -3.67 -3.31 -17.71
C TYR A 391 -2.27 -3.08 -18.31
N ILE A 392 -1.28 -3.86 -17.88
CA ILE A 392 0.12 -3.64 -18.23
C ILE A 392 0.66 -4.82 -19.00
N PHE A 393 1.14 -4.58 -20.20
CA PHE A 393 1.80 -5.57 -21.04
C PHE A 393 3.31 -5.31 -21.03
N GLN A 394 4.08 -6.35 -20.74
CA GLN A 394 5.54 -6.31 -20.81
C GLN A 394 6.03 -7.36 -21.78
N SER A 395 7.01 -7.01 -22.61
CA SER A 395 7.71 -7.92 -23.49
C SER A 395 9.20 -7.78 -23.28
N SER A 396 9.81 -8.74 -22.57
CA SER A 396 11.27 -8.73 -22.33
C SER A 396 11.89 -10.09 -22.65
N ALA A 397 12.97 -10.08 -23.42
CA ALA A 397 13.75 -11.27 -23.78
C ALA A 397 12.93 -12.46 -24.33
N GLY A 398 11.85 -12.19 -25.07
CA GLY A 398 10.98 -13.20 -25.68
C GLY A 398 9.92 -13.79 -24.74
N VAL A 399 9.75 -13.24 -23.54
CA VAL A 399 8.65 -13.57 -22.62
C VAL A 399 7.73 -12.37 -22.50
N SER A 400 6.46 -12.58 -22.80
CA SER A 400 5.40 -11.59 -22.60
C SER A 400 4.64 -11.89 -21.31
N ALA A 401 4.40 -10.85 -20.51
CA ALA A 401 3.64 -10.94 -19.28
C ALA A 401 2.61 -9.82 -19.22
N THR A 402 1.37 -10.19 -18.86
CA THR A 402 0.30 -9.23 -18.61
C THR A 402 0.09 -9.10 -17.11
N THR A 403 0.04 -7.88 -16.59
CA THR A 403 -0.25 -7.58 -15.18
C THR A 403 -1.48 -6.71 -15.08
N PHE A 404 -2.40 -7.10 -14.19
CA PHE A 404 -3.61 -6.36 -13.86
C PHE A 404 -3.47 -5.70 -12.50
N ILE A 405 -3.96 -4.47 -12.39
CA ILE A 405 -4.14 -3.76 -11.12
C ILE A 405 -5.64 -3.61 -10.92
N GLY A 406 -6.16 -4.30 -9.92
CA GLY A 406 -7.54 -4.22 -9.48
C GLY A 406 -7.66 -3.34 -8.24
N GLU A 407 -8.64 -2.44 -8.22
CA GLU A 407 -9.02 -1.63 -7.05
C GLU A 407 -10.47 -1.90 -6.66
N LYS A 408 -10.79 -1.87 -5.36
CA LYS A 408 -12.12 -2.20 -4.83
C LYS A 408 -12.69 -1.14 -3.88
#